data_AF-A0A6A3A4B9-F1
#
_entry.id   AF-A0A6A3A4B9-F1
#
_cell.length_a   1.000
_cell.length_b   1.000
_cell.length_c   1.000
_cell.angle_alpha   90.00
_cell.angle_beta   90.00
_cell.angle_gamma   90.00
#
_symmetry.space_group_name_H-M   'P 1'
#
loop_
_entity.id
_entity.type
_entity.pdbx_description
1 polymer ?
#
loop_
_entity_poly.entity_id
_entity_poly.type
_entity_poly.pdbx_seq_one_letter_code
_entity_poly.pdbx_strand_id
1 'polypeptide(L)'
;MGAEAVAATGGVVEAQKKDRIQRYIQQHNEVELSALGMAITTVVTIAEILKNNGLAIEKKVSTSTVNMKDENKGRVVLKAKIEIVLGKSDKFDLFMNASNVAPETDTKSKE
;
A
#
# COMPACT_ATOMS: atom_id res chain seq x y z
N MET A 1 -31.20 -22.71 -9.75
CA MET A 1 -29.78 -22.51 -10.13
C MET A 1 -29.55 -21.00 -10.09
N GLY A 2 -29.30 -20.38 -8.94
CA GLY A 2 -28.19 -20.65 -8.03
C GLY A 2 -27.15 -19.55 -8.31
N ALA A 3 -27.31 -18.41 -7.66
CA ALA A 3 -26.57 -17.18 -7.90
C ALA A 3 -25.05 -17.36 -7.71
N GLU A 4 -24.25 -16.90 -8.67
CA GLU A 4 -22.80 -16.81 -8.53
C GLU A 4 -22.46 -15.47 -7.85
N ALA A 5 -21.81 -15.59 -6.69
CA ALA A 5 -21.53 -14.50 -5.78
C ALA A 5 -20.59 -13.46 -6.39
N VAL A 6 -21.04 -12.21 -6.41
CA VAL A 6 -20.20 -11.03 -6.66
C VAL A 6 -19.12 -10.99 -5.58
N ALA A 7 -17.86 -11.18 -5.99
CA ALA A 7 -16.69 -11.10 -5.13
C ALA A 7 -16.45 -9.66 -4.66
N ALA A 8 -17.19 -9.23 -3.65
CA ALA A 8 -16.93 -8.04 -2.87
C ALA A 8 -15.93 -8.35 -1.74
N THR A 9 -14.67 -8.61 -2.08
CA THR A 9 -13.59 -8.83 -1.08
C THR A 9 -12.33 -7.98 -1.34
N GLY A 10 -12.38 -7.00 -2.25
CA GLY A 10 -11.20 -6.17 -2.57
C GLY A 10 -10.88 -5.07 -1.55
N GLY A 11 -11.89 -4.35 -1.04
CA GLY A 11 -11.67 -3.11 -0.31
C GLY A 11 -11.05 -3.25 1.09
N VAL A 12 -11.39 -4.32 1.82
CA VAL A 12 -10.94 -4.49 3.22
C VAL A 12 -9.46 -4.87 3.30
N VAL A 13 -8.96 -5.62 2.32
CA VAL A 13 -7.58 -6.12 2.30
C VAL A 13 -6.59 -5.01 1.92
N GLU A 14 -7.00 -4.09 1.02
CA GLU A 14 -6.17 -2.95 0.63
C GLU A 14 -5.98 -1.94 1.76
N ALA A 15 -7.03 -1.66 2.55
CA ALA A 15 -6.96 -0.78 3.71
C ALA A 15 -6.00 -1.30 4.78
N GLN A 16 -6.12 -2.57 5.17
CA GLN A 16 -5.24 -3.22 6.15
C GLN A 16 -3.76 -3.21 5.71
N LYS A 17 -3.51 -3.33 4.40
CA LYS A 17 -2.14 -3.31 3.86
C LYS A 17 -1.54 -1.91 3.85
N LYS A 18 -2.35 -0.89 3.58
CA LYS A 18 -1.96 0.54 3.66
C LYS A 18 -1.50 0.93 5.06
N ASP A 19 -2.27 0.58 6.10
CA ASP A 19 -1.95 0.95 7.49
C ASP A 19 -0.61 0.36 7.96
N ARG A 20 -0.31 -0.88 7.54
CA ARG A 20 0.97 -1.52 7.85
C ARG A 20 2.16 -0.80 7.20
N ILE A 21 2.00 -0.37 5.96
CA ILE A 21 3.05 0.33 5.20
C ILE A 21 3.28 1.72 5.79
N GLN A 22 2.21 2.42 6.16
CA GLN A 22 2.29 3.69 6.87
C GLN A 22 3.11 3.58 8.16
N ARG A 23 2.81 2.59 9.01
CA ARG A 23 3.60 2.34 10.24
C ARG A 23 5.06 2.02 9.93
N TYR A 24 5.33 1.29 8.85
CA TYR A 24 6.69 0.95 8.44
C TYR A 24 7.49 2.18 8.01
N ILE A 25 6.90 3.06 7.18
CA ILE A 25 7.51 4.33 6.77
C ILE A 25 7.77 5.23 7.98
N GLN A 26 6.89 5.22 8.98
CA GLN A 26 7.08 5.97 10.22
C GLN A 26 8.31 5.52 11.01
N GLN A 27 8.59 4.21 11.05
CA GLN A 27 9.71 3.64 11.81
C GLN A 27 11.03 3.66 11.05
N HIS A 28 11.00 3.46 9.72
CA HIS A 28 12.19 3.22 8.91
C HIS A 28 12.48 4.32 7.88
N ASN A 29 11.65 5.37 7.80
CA ASN A 29 11.72 6.49 6.83
C ASN A 29 11.61 6.10 5.35
N GLU A 30 11.71 4.82 5.02
CA GLU A 30 11.64 4.29 3.66
C GLU A 30 11.00 2.90 3.67
N VAL A 31 10.33 2.56 2.57
CA VAL A 31 9.78 1.23 2.34
C VAL A 31 9.99 0.82 0.88
N GLU A 32 10.34 -0.44 0.66
CA GLU A 32 10.39 -1.05 -0.66
C GLU A 32 9.19 -1.99 -0.84
N LEU A 33 8.43 -1.77 -1.91
CA LEU A 33 7.29 -2.57 -2.30
C LEU A 33 7.62 -3.32 -3.58
N SER A 34 7.51 -4.65 -3.56
CA SER A 34 7.69 -5.49 -4.75
C SER A 34 6.47 -6.36 -5.02
N ALA A 35 6.19 -6.56 -6.31
CA ALA A 35 5.09 -7.42 -6.76
C ALA A 35 5.38 -8.08 -8.10
N LEU A 36 4.67 -9.18 -8.36
CA LEU A 36 4.78 -9.99 -9.56
C LEU A 36 3.42 -10.19 -10.22
N GLY A 37 3.38 -10.10 -11.54
CA GLY A 37 2.17 -10.36 -12.34
C GLY A 37 0.97 -9.52 -11.88
N MET A 38 -0.17 -10.17 -11.61
CA MET A 38 -1.42 -9.49 -11.25
C MET A 38 -1.34 -8.66 -9.95
N ALA A 39 -0.40 -8.99 -9.04
CA ALA A 39 -0.23 -8.24 -7.80
C ALA A 39 0.42 -6.86 -8.01
N ILE A 40 0.98 -6.60 -9.19
CA ILE A 40 1.57 -5.30 -9.56
C ILE A 40 0.53 -4.19 -9.40
N THR A 41 -0.70 -4.42 -9.86
CA THR A 41 -1.79 -3.44 -9.78
C THR A 41 -2.01 -2.96 -8.35
N THR A 42 -2.09 -3.88 -7.38
CA THR A 42 -2.27 -3.53 -5.97
C THR A 42 -1.11 -2.71 -5.41
N VAL A 43 0.14 -3.04 -5.75
CA VAL A 43 1.30 -2.28 -5.27
C VAL A 43 1.31 -0.86 -5.86
N VAL A 44 0.96 -0.72 -7.14
CA VAL A 44 0.84 0.59 -7.79
C VAL A 44 -0.26 1.42 -7.14
N THR A 45 -1.45 0.85 -6.96
CA THR A 45 -2.59 1.53 -6.30
C THR A 45 -2.21 2.01 -4.89
N ILE A 46 -1.55 1.16 -4.09
CA ILE A 46 -1.13 1.54 -2.74
C ILE A 46 -0.10 2.68 -2.78
N ALA A 47 0.89 2.61 -3.67
CA ALA A 47 1.88 3.66 -3.82
C ALA A 47 1.24 4.99 -4.22
N GLU A 48 0.28 4.97 -5.15
CA GLU A 48 -0.48 6.16 -5.54
C GLU A 48 -1.31 6.73 -4.39
N ILE A 49 -2.03 5.89 -3.63
CA ILE A 49 -2.79 6.33 -2.45
C ILE A 49 -1.88 7.01 -1.42
N LEU A 50 -0.70 6.46 -1.16
CA LEU A 50 0.24 7.04 -0.19
C LEU A 50 0.83 8.38 -0.67
N LYS A 51 1.14 8.50 -1.96
CA LYS A 51 1.62 9.75 -2.56
C LYS A 51 0.55 10.84 -2.59
N ASN A 52 -0.66 10.49 -3.04
CA ASN A 52 -1.78 11.43 -3.15
C ASN A 52 -2.21 11.98 -1.78
N ASN A 53 -2.12 11.16 -0.73
CA ASN A 53 -2.40 11.60 0.64
C ASN A 53 -1.23 12.37 1.29
N GLY A 54 -0.14 12.65 0.55
CA GLY A 54 1.00 13.39 1.06
C GLY A 54 1.82 12.65 2.12
N LEU A 55 1.64 11.33 2.24
CA LEU A 55 2.32 10.50 3.24
C LEU A 55 3.67 10.01 2.74
N ALA A 56 3.78 9.71 1.45
CA ALA A 56 5.01 9.21 0.88
C ALA A 56 5.47 10.03 -0.32
N ILE A 57 6.79 10.03 -0.53
CA ILE A 57 7.42 10.49 -1.77
C ILE A 57 7.98 9.29 -2.52
N GLU A 58 7.90 9.32 -3.85
CA GLU A 58 8.58 8.33 -4.67
C GLU A 58 10.07 8.60 -4.70
N LYS A 59 10.88 7.57 -4.42
CA LYS A 59 12.34 7.64 -4.60
C LYS A 59 12.78 6.88 -5.85
N LYS A 60 12.17 5.72 -6.11
CA LYS A 60 12.53 4.87 -7.24
C LYS A 60 11.34 4.02 -7.67
N VAL A 61 11.20 3.85 -8.99
CA VAL A 61 10.33 2.85 -9.60
C VAL A 61 11.17 2.05 -10.59
N SER A 62 11.10 0.73 -10.52
CA SER A 62 11.81 -0.17 -11.42
C SER A 62 10.93 -1.33 -11.82
N THR A 63 10.97 -1.66 -13.10
CA THR A 63 10.30 -2.83 -13.65
C THR A 63 11.33 -3.77 -14.24
N SER A 64 11.10 -5.05 -14.08
CA SER A 64 11.95 -6.09 -14.65
C SER A 64 11.11 -7.31 -14.98
N THR A 65 11.71 -8.29 -15.63
CA THR A 65 11.08 -9.58 -15.87
C THR A 65 11.93 -10.64 -15.19
N VAL A 66 11.28 -11.53 -14.44
CA VAL A 66 11.94 -12.63 -13.74
C VAL A 66 11.47 -13.97 -14.28
N ASN A 67 12.41 -14.90 -14.40
CA ASN A 67 12.14 -16.28 -14.78
C ASN A 67 11.64 -17.05 -13.56
N MET A 68 10.42 -17.58 -13.63
CA MET A 68 9.86 -18.47 -12.61
C MET A 68 9.63 -19.86 -13.18
N LYS A 69 10.01 -20.88 -12.43
CA LYS A 69 9.73 -22.27 -12.81
C LYS A 69 8.30 -22.60 -12.40
N ASP A 70 7.46 -22.94 -13.36
CA ASP A 70 6.15 -23.53 -13.09
C ASP A 70 6.37 -25.04 -12.88
N GLU A 71 6.50 -25.46 -11.62
CA GLU A 71 6.72 -26.87 -11.26
C GLU A 71 5.58 -27.78 -11.72
N ASN A 72 4.38 -27.23 -11.92
CA ASN A 72 3.20 -27.97 -12.35
C ASN A 72 3.22 -28.26 -13.86
N LYS A 73 3.93 -27.45 -14.65
CA LYS A 73 3.98 -27.56 -16.12
C LYS A 73 5.38 -27.83 -16.68
N GLY A 74 6.41 -27.87 -15.83
CA GLY A 74 7.81 -28.08 -16.24
C GLY A 74 8.38 -26.97 -17.14
N ARG A 75 7.67 -25.83 -17.27
CA ARG A 75 8.05 -24.71 -18.14
C ARG A 75 8.53 -23.52 -17.31
N VAL A 76 9.52 -22.80 -17.83
CA VAL A 76 9.94 -21.51 -17.29
C VAL A 76 8.99 -20.44 -17.85
N VAL A 77 8.32 -19.72 -16.95
CA VAL A 77 7.44 -18.60 -17.30
C VAL A 77 8.13 -17.28 -16.93
N LEU A 78 8.01 -16.31 -17.82
CA LEU A 78 8.47 -14.95 -17.56
C LEU A 78 7.36 -14.17 -16.85
N LYS A 79 7.64 -13.63 -15.67
CA LYS A 79 6.71 -12.75 -14.94
C LYS A 79 7.28 -11.34 -14.84
N ALA A 80 6.45 -10.36 -15.13
CA ALA A 80 6.76 -8.97 -14.80
C ALA A 80 6.94 -8.83 -13.29
N LYS A 81 7.93 -8.05 -12.89
CA LYS A 81 8.22 -7.61 -11.52
C LYS A 81 8.21 -6.09 -11.50
N ILE A 82 7.65 -5.53 -10.45
CA ILE A 82 7.79 -4.12 -10.10
C ILE A 82 8.43 -3.99 -8.74
N GLU A 83 9.24 -2.95 -8.57
CA GLU A 83 9.89 -2.54 -7.32
C GLU A 83 9.71 -1.02 -7.18
N ILE A 84 9.06 -0.59 -6.10
CA ILE A 84 8.79 0.82 -5.80
C ILE A 84 9.40 1.13 -4.43
N VAL A 85 10.29 2.11 -4.39
CA VAL A 85 10.86 2.65 -3.14
C VAL A 85 10.15 3.95 -2.83
N LEU A 86 9.51 3.98 -1.65
CA LEU A 86 8.81 5.15 -1.13
C LEU A 86 9.51 5.66 0.12
N GLY A 87 9.78 6.97 0.17
CA GLY A 87 10.29 7.66 1.34
C GLY A 87 9.17 8.34 2.14
N LYS A 88 9.44 8.60 3.43
CA LYS A 88 8.60 9.46 4.28
C LYS A 88 8.56 10.87 3.67
N SER A 89 7.35 11.41 3.52
CA SER A 89 7.13 12.80 3.12
C SER A 89 7.31 13.73 4.30
N ASP A 90 7.74 14.98 4.05
CA ASP A 90 7.83 16.03 5.09
C ASP A 90 6.46 16.33 5.74
N LYS A 91 5.37 16.06 5.00
CA LYS A 91 4.00 16.26 5.48
C LYS A 91 3.43 15.04 6.23
N PHE A 92 4.21 13.95 6.36
CA PHE A 92 3.72 12.70 6.92
C PHE A 92 3.22 12.86 8.36
N ASP A 93 3.99 13.55 9.20
CA ASP A 93 3.63 13.73 10.62
C ASP A 93 2.39 14.62 10.79
N LEU A 94 2.19 15.59 9.88
CA LEU A 94 1.00 16.44 9.87
C LEU A 94 -0.28 15.63 9.59
N PHE A 95 -0.24 14.73 8.61
CA PHE A 95 -1.39 13.92 8.23
C PHE A 95 -1.63 12.72 9.14
N MET A 96 -0.58 12.20 9.81
CA MET A 96 -0.73 11.17 10.84
C MET A 96 -1.38 11.72 12.10
N ASN A 97 -0.96 12.92 12.54
CA ASN A 97 -1.59 13.55 13.69
C ASN A 97 -3.04 13.92 13.39
N ALA A 98 -3.35 14.48 12.21
CA ALA A 98 -4.72 14.80 11.82
C ALA A 98 -5.66 13.59 11.75
N SER A 99 -5.13 12.38 11.48
CA SER A 99 -5.91 11.14 11.46
C SER A 99 -6.07 10.49 12.83
N ASN A 100 -5.30 10.93 13.84
CA ASN A 100 -5.30 10.40 15.20
C ASN A 100 -5.96 11.35 16.22
N VAL A 101 -6.39 12.54 15.80
CA VAL A 101 -7.29 13.39 16.60
C VAL A 101 -8.68 12.75 16.56
N ALA A 102 -8.97 11.91 17.55
CA ALA A 102 -10.35 11.62 17.95
C ALA A 102 -11.05 12.97 18.19
N PRO A 103 -12.38 13.11 17.96
CA PRO A 103 -13.07 14.35 18.28
C PRO A 103 -12.89 14.65 19.77
N GLU A 104 -12.01 15.59 20.07
CA GLU A 104 -11.82 16.16 21.38
C GLU A 104 -13.17 16.82 21.71
N THR A 105 -14.00 16.16 22.53
CA THR A 105 -15.14 16.82 23.15
C THR A 105 -14.60 17.85 24.11
N ASP A 106 -14.47 19.09 23.61
CA ASP A 106 -14.28 20.28 24.41
C ASP A 106 -15.55 20.49 25.26
N THR A 107 -15.59 19.87 26.43
CA THR A 107 -16.47 20.29 27.52
C THR A 107 -15.60 20.82 28.63
N LYS A 108 -15.07 22.04 28.44
CA LYS A 108 -14.47 22.81 29.52
C LYS A 108 -15.52 23.69 30.19
N SER A 109 -15.75 23.38 31.46
CA SER A 109 -16.61 24.02 32.45
C SER A 109 -16.28 25.50 32.71
N LYS A 110 -17.32 26.30 33.01
CA LYS A 110 -17.42 27.45 33.96
C LYS A 110 -18.67 28.25 33.59
N GLU A 111 -19.55 28.73 34.46
CA GLU A 111 -19.73 28.80 35.92
C GLU A 111 -21.22 29.09 36.13
#